data_AF-A0A3N0ZJS8-F1
#
_entry.id   AF-A0A3N0ZJS8-F1
#
_cell.length_a   1.000
_cell.length_b   1.000
_cell.length_c   1.000
_cell.angle_alpha   90.00
_cell.angle_beta   90.00
_cell.angle_gamma   90.00
#
_symmetry.space_group_name_H-M   'P 1'
#
loop_
_entity.id
_entity.type
_entity.pdbx_description
1 polymer ?
#
loop_
_entity_poly.entity_id
_entity_poly.type
_entity_poly.pdbx_seq_one_letter_code
_entity_poly.pdbx_strand_id
1 'polypeptide(L)'
;MGKNLGYTELESDIISRDIFASNAEALQLKGITIASGQNLVRGTCLGKKTEDGKYYKWNTDASDGTQNLAGILGVDTDASEGDEVAFAWVTGDFNKSALYATASSMITAGFVNNDNVSLMISEEN
;
A
#
# COMPACT_ATOMS: atom_id res chain seq x y z
N MET A 1 38.45 2.05 -23.94
CA MET A 1 37.22 2.85 -24.18
C MET A 1 36.09 2.25 -23.36
N GLY A 2 35.92 2.70 -22.12
CA GLY A 2 34.75 2.32 -21.33
C GLY A 2 33.51 2.92 -22.00
N LYS A 3 32.54 2.08 -22.34
CA LYS A 3 31.29 2.51 -22.97
C LYS A 3 30.47 3.22 -21.89
N ASN A 4 30.62 4.53 -21.80
CA ASN A 4 29.83 5.38 -20.91
C ASN A 4 28.40 5.45 -21.49
N LEU A 5 27.47 4.74 -20.86
CA LEU A 5 26.07 4.63 -21.29
C LEU A 5 25.20 5.78 -20.79
N GLY A 6 25.75 6.97 -20.51
CA GLY A 6 24.96 8.21 -20.41
C GLY A 6 23.94 8.28 -19.26
N TYR A 7 23.92 7.31 -18.34
CA TYR A 7 23.13 7.40 -17.12
C TYR A 7 23.96 8.16 -16.10
N THR A 8 23.85 9.48 -16.19
CA THR A 8 24.33 10.41 -15.16
C THR A 8 23.48 10.14 -13.93
N GLU A 9 24.09 10.13 -12.75
CA GLU A 9 23.57 9.65 -11.45
C GLU A 9 22.27 10.33 -10.95
N LEU A 10 21.64 11.16 -11.78
CA LEU A 10 20.38 11.87 -11.57
C LEU A 10 19.13 11.09 -12.01
N GLU A 11 19.25 10.09 -12.88
CA GLU A 11 18.09 9.29 -13.32
C GLU A 11 17.90 8.02 -12.45
N SER A 12 18.96 7.54 -11.79
CA SER A 12 18.90 6.42 -10.83
C SER A 12 18.17 6.80 -9.53
N ASP A 13 18.15 8.08 -9.18
CA ASP A 13 17.42 8.62 -8.02
C ASP A 13 15.92 8.77 -8.30
N ILE A 14 15.54 8.94 -9.58
CA ILE A 14 14.14 9.13 -10.00
C ILE A 14 13.40 7.79 -10.16
N ILE A 15 14.12 6.68 -10.34
CA ILE A 15 13.54 5.33 -10.46
C ILE A 15 13.64 4.47 -9.19
N SER A 16 14.35 4.92 -8.14
CA SER A 16 14.61 4.10 -6.95
C SER A 16 13.87 4.58 -5.69
N ARG A 17 12.63 5.07 -5.87
CA ARG A 17 11.58 5.03 -4.84
C ARG A 17 10.54 4.03 -5.26
N ASP A 18 10.99 2.81 -5.47
CA ASP A 18 10.09 1.71 -5.71
C ASP A 18 9.31 1.44 -4.41
N ILE A 19 8.02 1.17 -4.52
CA ILE A 19 7.19 0.85 -3.35
C ILE A 19 7.64 -0.48 -2.73
N PHE A 20 8.35 -1.31 -3.49
CA PHE A 20 8.87 -2.58 -3.06
C PHE A 20 10.29 -2.43 -2.48
N ALA A 21 10.48 -2.91 -1.25
CA ALA A 21 11.77 -2.92 -0.57
C ALA A 21 12.64 -4.15 -0.95
N SER A 22 12.08 -5.12 -1.70
CA SER A 22 12.77 -6.28 -2.25
C SER A 22 12.04 -6.89 -3.46
N ASN A 23 12.66 -7.81 -4.22
CA ASN A 23 12.08 -8.52 -5.36
C ASN A 23 11.06 -9.62 -4.98
N ALA A 24 10.51 -9.56 -3.77
CA ALA A 24 9.61 -10.56 -3.22
C ALA A 24 8.34 -10.69 -4.08
N GLU A 25 7.81 -11.91 -4.18
CA GLU A 25 6.57 -12.23 -4.89
C GLU A 25 5.37 -11.53 -4.23
N ALA A 26 5.13 -10.28 -4.61
CA ALA A 26 4.01 -9.50 -4.11
C ALA A 26 2.70 -10.03 -4.69
N LEU A 27 1.85 -10.61 -3.84
CA LEU A 27 0.53 -11.10 -4.22
C LEU A 27 -0.42 -9.91 -4.32
N GLN A 28 -0.98 -9.74 -5.52
CA GLN A 28 -2.00 -8.75 -5.80
C GLN A 28 -3.39 -9.36 -5.58
N LEU A 29 -4.14 -8.79 -4.65
CA LEU A 29 -5.57 -9.05 -4.51
C LEU A 29 -6.34 -8.12 -5.46
N LYS A 30 -6.82 -8.67 -6.56
CA LYS A 30 -7.59 -7.93 -7.58
C LYS A 30 -9.09 -7.98 -7.27
N GLY A 31 -9.82 -6.96 -7.71
CA GLY A 31 -11.28 -6.91 -7.54
C GLY A 31 -11.73 -6.50 -6.14
N ILE A 32 -10.90 -5.75 -5.42
CA ILE A 32 -11.33 -5.16 -4.15
C ILE A 32 -12.26 -3.97 -4.44
N THR A 33 -13.23 -3.74 -3.56
CA THR A 33 -14.11 -2.58 -3.65
C THR A 33 -13.66 -1.53 -2.65
N ILE A 34 -13.29 -0.35 -3.14
CA ILE A 34 -13.09 0.85 -2.33
C ILE A 34 -14.44 1.50 -2.10
N ALA A 35 -14.75 1.80 -0.84
CA ALA A 35 -16.03 2.40 -0.49
C ALA A 35 -16.16 3.86 -0.97
N SER A 36 -17.37 4.23 -1.35
CA SER A 36 -17.70 5.59 -1.76
C SER A 36 -17.35 6.66 -0.72
N GLY A 37 -16.99 7.86 -1.17
CA GLY A 37 -16.64 9.01 -0.32
C GLY A 37 -15.15 9.10 0.00
N GLN A 38 -14.28 8.38 -0.72
CA GLN A 38 -12.84 8.40 -0.50
C GLN A 38 -12.07 8.56 -1.81
N ASN A 39 -11.04 9.41 -1.78
CA ASN A 39 -10.07 9.51 -2.87
C ASN A 39 -8.72 9.07 -2.33
N LEU A 40 -8.26 7.90 -2.76
CA LEU A 40 -7.09 7.22 -2.19
C LEU A 40 -6.00 7.10 -3.25
N VAL A 41 -4.77 7.39 -2.85
CA VAL A 41 -3.59 7.27 -3.72
C VAL A 41 -2.91 5.92 -3.53
N ARG A 42 -2.19 5.44 -4.54
CA ARG A 42 -1.35 4.26 -4.45
C ARG A 42 -0.41 4.33 -3.25
N GLY A 43 -0.21 3.20 -2.58
CA GLY A 43 0.54 3.13 -1.31
C GLY A 43 -0.31 3.42 -0.08
N THR A 44 -1.60 3.79 -0.23
CA THR A 44 -2.49 3.95 0.92
C THR A 44 -2.74 2.61 1.62
N CYS A 45 -2.50 2.56 2.93
CA CYS A 45 -2.86 1.43 3.77
C CYS A 45 -4.39 1.30 3.84
N LEU A 46 -4.90 0.10 3.60
CA LEU A 46 -6.33 -0.20 3.59
C LEU A 46 -6.72 -1.08 4.77
N GLY A 47 -7.88 -0.79 5.35
CA GLY A 47 -8.59 -1.67 6.26
C GLY A 47 -9.86 -2.20 5.62
N LYS A 48 -10.23 -3.45 5.91
CA LYS A 48 -11.46 -4.06 5.41
C LYS A 48 -12.55 -3.94 6.47
N LYS A 49 -13.65 -3.25 6.15
CA LYS A 49 -14.79 -3.15 7.07
C LYS A 49 -15.50 -4.49 7.15
N THR A 50 -15.78 -4.97 8.35
CA THR A 50 -16.39 -6.30 8.57
C THR A 50 -17.84 -6.35 8.11
N GLU A 51 -18.56 -5.23 8.23
CA GLU A 51 -20.00 -5.14 7.95
C GLU A 51 -20.33 -5.25 6.46
N ASP A 52 -19.63 -4.51 5.60
CA ASP A 52 -19.90 -4.46 4.15
C ASP A 52 -18.85 -5.18 3.30
N GLY A 53 -17.69 -5.53 3.88
CA GLY A 53 -16.61 -6.23 3.19
C GLY A 53 -15.78 -5.37 2.22
N LYS A 54 -16.06 -4.07 2.12
CA LYS A 54 -15.31 -3.10 1.33
C LYS A 54 -14.08 -2.61 2.08
N TYR A 55 -13.21 -1.99 1.32
CA TYR A 55 -11.96 -1.42 1.79
C TYR A 55 -12.11 0.08 1.97
N TYR A 56 -11.59 0.55 3.08
CA TYR A 56 -11.52 1.94 3.47
C TYR A 56 -10.07 2.28 3.78
N LYS A 57 -9.73 3.56 3.81
CA LYS A 57 -8.47 4.02 4.41
C LYS A 57 -8.30 3.41 5.80
N TRP A 58 -7.11 2.85 6.06
CA TRP A 58 -6.79 2.24 7.35
C TRP A 58 -6.95 3.24 8.50
N ASN A 59 -7.75 2.86 9.50
CA ASN A 59 -8.13 3.70 10.62
C ASN A 59 -7.98 2.91 11.93
N THR A 60 -6.83 3.05 12.60
CA THR A 60 -6.53 2.32 13.83
C THR A 60 -7.46 2.61 15.01
N ASP A 61 -8.12 3.78 15.00
CA ASP A 61 -9.07 4.17 16.05
C ASP A 61 -10.48 3.59 15.82
N ALA A 62 -10.71 2.93 14.68
CA ALA A 62 -11.98 2.27 14.39
C ALA A 62 -12.13 0.96 15.18
N SER A 63 -13.36 0.43 15.20
CA SER A 63 -13.68 -0.88 15.77
C SER A 63 -14.57 -1.70 14.83
N ASP A 64 -14.63 -1.32 13.55
CA ASP A 64 -15.51 -1.88 12.53
C ASP A 64 -14.78 -2.83 11.55
N GLY A 65 -13.53 -3.15 11.83
CA GLY A 65 -12.62 -3.95 11.00
C GLY A 65 -11.58 -3.10 10.25
N THR A 66 -11.86 -1.81 10.01
CA THR A 66 -10.93 -0.92 9.30
C THR A 66 -9.67 -0.55 10.09
N GLN A 67 -9.63 -0.91 11.38
CA GLN A 67 -8.44 -0.83 12.23
C GLN A 67 -7.39 -1.92 11.94
N ASN A 68 -7.79 -3.01 11.28
CA ASN A 68 -6.86 -4.07 10.90
C ASN A 68 -6.33 -3.83 9.49
N LEU A 69 -5.01 -3.83 9.33
CA LEU A 69 -4.39 -3.69 8.02
C LEU A 69 -4.74 -4.90 7.15
N ALA A 70 -5.44 -4.63 6.04
CA ALA A 70 -5.95 -5.61 5.11
C ALA A 70 -5.23 -5.58 3.75
N GLY A 71 -4.41 -4.57 3.49
CA GLY A 71 -3.57 -4.48 2.30
C GLY A 71 -3.09 -3.06 2.03
N ILE A 72 -2.32 -2.89 0.96
CA ILE A 72 -1.83 -1.59 0.48
C ILE A 72 -2.42 -1.33 -0.90
N LEU A 73 -3.00 -0.16 -1.12
CA LEU A 73 -3.67 0.20 -2.37
C LEU A 73 -2.68 0.23 -3.54
N GLY A 74 -3.02 -0.54 -4.58
CA GLY A 74 -2.25 -0.78 -5.79
C GLY A 74 -2.16 0.37 -6.77
N VAL A 75 -3.22 1.16 -6.82
CA VAL A 75 -3.54 2.11 -7.88
C VAL A 75 -4.32 3.27 -7.31
N ASP A 76 -4.08 4.47 -7.81
CA ASP A 76 -4.88 5.64 -7.45
C ASP A 76 -6.36 5.34 -7.77
N THR A 77 -7.23 5.49 -6.78
CA THR A 77 -8.65 5.14 -6.88
C THR A 77 -9.49 6.28 -6.32
N ASP A 78 -10.27 6.91 -7.20
CA ASP A 78 -11.20 7.97 -6.84
C ASP A 78 -12.62 7.41 -6.68
N ALA A 79 -12.95 7.02 -5.44
CA ALA A 79 -14.28 6.56 -5.07
C ALA A 79 -15.15 7.72 -4.54
N SER A 80 -14.93 8.98 -4.96
CA SER A 80 -15.68 10.12 -4.41
C SER A 80 -17.18 10.07 -4.73
N GLU A 81 -17.55 9.53 -5.90
CA GLU A 81 -18.93 9.54 -6.40
C GLU A 81 -19.62 8.16 -6.35
N GLY A 82 -18.90 7.11 -5.94
CA GLY A 82 -19.41 5.74 -5.92
C GLY A 82 -18.38 4.73 -5.43
N ASP A 83 -18.81 3.49 -5.21
CA ASP A 83 -17.89 2.40 -4.93
C ASP A 83 -17.04 2.09 -6.16
N GLU A 84 -15.72 1.97 -5.98
CA GLU A 84 -14.80 1.74 -7.09
C GLU A 84 -14.04 0.42 -6.96
N VAL A 85 -13.74 -0.20 -8.10
CA VAL A 85 -12.98 -1.44 -8.13
C VAL A 85 -11.49 -1.14 -8.28
N ALA A 86 -10.69 -1.72 -7.39
CA ALA A 86 -9.24 -1.57 -7.39
C ALA A 86 -8.54 -2.92 -7.15
N PHE A 87 -7.22 -2.85 -7.01
CA PHE A 87 -6.42 -3.95 -6.47
C PHE A 87 -5.57 -3.47 -5.30
N ALA A 88 -5.25 -4.37 -4.39
CA ALA A 88 -4.35 -4.12 -3.28
C ALA A 88 -3.25 -5.18 -3.23
N TRP A 89 -2.10 -4.82 -2.69
CA TRP A 89 -1.08 -5.77 -2.32
C TRP A 89 -1.35 -6.31 -0.91
N VAL A 90 -1.37 -7.63 -0.80
CA VAL A 90 -1.58 -8.35 0.46
C VAL A 90 -0.33 -9.10 0.91
N THR A 91 0.62 -9.32 0.00
CA THR A 91 1.97 -9.78 0.33
C THR A 91 3.02 -8.94 -0.39
N GLY A 92 4.22 -8.88 0.18
CA GLY A 92 5.37 -8.16 -0.38
C GLY A 92 6.18 -7.46 0.69
N ASP A 93 7.35 -6.96 0.30
CA ASP A 93 8.20 -6.12 1.13
C ASP A 93 8.01 -4.67 0.68
N PHE A 94 7.60 -3.78 1.58
CA PHE A 94 7.22 -2.41 1.25
C PHE A 94 8.05 -1.38 2.01
N ASN A 95 8.44 -0.33 1.30
CA ASN A 95 9.13 0.82 1.88
C ASN A 95 8.15 1.65 2.72
N LYS A 96 8.39 1.77 4.03
CA LYS A 96 7.56 2.58 4.94
C LYS A 96 7.35 4.01 4.43
N SER A 97 8.37 4.63 3.86
CA SER A 97 8.32 6.01 3.32
C SER A 97 7.41 6.16 2.10
N ALA A 98 7.07 5.06 1.42
CA ALA A 98 6.17 5.04 0.27
C ALA A 98 4.71 4.71 0.64
N LEU A 99 4.44 4.44 1.93
CA LEU A 99 3.12 4.08 2.43
C LEU A 99 2.39 5.29 3.03
N TYR A 100 1.10 5.40 2.75
CA TYR A 100 0.23 6.43 3.30
C TYR A 100 -0.75 5.82 4.30
N ALA A 101 -0.62 6.20 5.57
CA ALA A 101 -1.60 5.89 6.61
C ALA A 101 -2.26 7.18 7.13
N THR A 102 -3.29 7.04 7.95
CA THR A 102 -3.83 8.17 8.72
C THR A 102 -2.74 8.69 9.66
N ALA A 103 -2.59 10.01 9.77
CA ALA A 103 -1.43 10.70 10.36
C ALA A 103 -1.10 10.36 11.83
N SER A 104 -1.99 9.63 12.53
CA SER A 104 -1.78 9.18 13.91
C SER A 104 -1.39 7.71 14.04
N SER A 105 -1.47 6.93 12.96
CA SER A 105 -1.10 5.51 12.93
C SER A 105 0.37 5.41 12.48
N MET A 106 1.28 5.24 13.44
CA MET A 106 2.67 4.92 13.08
C MET A 106 2.67 3.58 12.34
N ILE A 107 2.97 3.60 11.05
CA ILE A 107 3.28 2.39 10.31
C ILE A 107 4.54 1.80 10.97
N THR A 108 4.37 0.77 11.79
CA THR A 108 5.49 0.10 12.43
C THR A 108 6.18 -0.79 11.41
N ALA A 109 7.50 -0.64 11.28
CA ALA A 109 8.29 -1.54 10.47
C ALA A 109 8.33 -2.93 11.10
N GLY A 110 8.26 -3.97 10.28
CA GLY A 110 8.21 -5.36 10.72
C GLY A 110 7.28 -6.22 9.87
N PHE A 111 7.10 -7.47 10.32
CA PHE A 111 6.19 -8.42 9.69
C PHE A 111 4.76 -8.14 10.14
N VAL A 112 3.88 -7.82 9.19
CA VAL A 112 2.43 -7.79 9.37
C VAL A 112 1.87 -9.09 8.82
N ASN A 113 1.52 -10.02 9.72
CA ASN A 113 0.85 -11.27 9.39
C ASN A 113 -0.56 -11.28 10.00
N ASN A 114 -1.57 -11.08 9.16
CA ASN A 114 -2.99 -11.26 9.49
C ASN A 114 -3.57 -12.33 8.56
N ASP A 115 -4.75 -12.86 8.87
CA ASP A 115 -5.42 -14.03 8.25
C ASP A 115 -5.18 -14.25 6.73
N ASN A 116 -5.07 -13.18 5.92
CA ASN A 116 -4.76 -13.24 4.48
C ASN A 116 -3.69 -12.21 4.01
N VAL A 117 -2.92 -11.62 4.93
CA VAL A 117 -1.96 -10.54 4.67
C VAL A 117 -0.61 -10.95 5.23
N SER A 118 0.45 -10.86 4.42
CA SER A 118 1.84 -11.13 4.82
C SER A 118 2.75 -10.06 4.24
N LEU A 119 2.80 -8.92 4.91
CA LEU A 119 3.61 -7.77 4.49
C LEU A 119 4.85 -7.69 5.35
N MET A 120 5.99 -7.44 4.73
CA MET A 120 7.17 -6.96 5.43
C MET A 120 7.26 -5.46 5.18
N ILE A 121 7.29 -4.67 6.25
CA ILE A 121 7.48 -3.23 6.15
C ILE A 121 8.90 -2.95 6.60
N SER A 122 9.75 -2.58 5.66
CA SER A 122 11.15 -2.26 5.93
C SER A 122 11.30 -0.77 6.23
N GLU A 123 12.17 -0.43 7.18
CA GLU A 123 12.63 0.95 7.37
C GLU A 123 13.55 1.31 6.22
N GLU A 124 13.43 2.54 5.71
CA GLU A 124 14.36 3.09 4.72
C GLU A 124 15.78 3.02 5.30
N ASN A 125 16.74 2.49 4.53
CA ASN A 125 18.17 2.55 4.87
C ASN A 125 18.73 3.93 4.51
#